data_AF-A0A2W5K7Y4-F1
#
_entry.id   AF-A0A2W5K7Y4-F1
#
_cell.length_a   1.000
_cell.length_b   1.000
_cell.length_c   1.000
_cell.angle_alpha   90.00
_cell.angle_beta   90.00
_cell.angle_gamma   90.00
#
_symmetry.space_group_name_H-M   'P 1'
#
loop_
_entity.id
_entity.type
_entity.pdbx_description
1 polymer ?
#
loop_
_entity_poly.entity_id
_entity_poly.type
_entity_poly.pdbx_seq_one_letter_code
_entity_poly.pdbx_strand_id
1 'polypeptide(L)'
;MLMTTLKAGRRPLRMRSVAALGALLMAAAPAAAQGGPGQGGLSPDTPVLAPEPAGPHSGMVASPQPKTPLPPRDAPRDPQPGQSAGDGPRTPLPSRDAPRAAQPGAQRAAHDPDWPCQQVKVPELSYGQMWGGPPLDDALKSWDADQDVTAIVDDLVARRTKMDEAKVLIERFARSAGDKRDEKLALLFAGVFTEINGQRSQIMNGIERYSRKQRALSEKIKAESLKVAEEQKDMAAQNTPEALQQQQTLDWDTRIYDERAQQLTYVCESPMLLEQRAFDIGREIQAHLTQAGR
;
A
#
# COMPACT_ATOMS: atom_id res chain seq x y z
N MET A 1 -37.47 -19.46 60.44
CA MET A 1 -38.37 -18.44 61.01
C MET A 1 -37.68 -17.09 60.91
N LEU A 2 -38.32 -16.14 60.18
CA LEU A 2 -38.20 -14.66 60.21
C LEU A 2 -36.79 -14.03 60.10
N MET A 3 -36.51 -12.94 59.36
CA MET A 3 -37.26 -12.03 58.49
C MET A 3 -36.22 -11.07 57.82
N THR A 4 -36.42 -10.74 56.53
CA THR A 4 -36.35 -9.40 55.86
C THR A 4 -35.60 -8.21 56.54
N THR A 5 -34.96 -7.21 55.89
CA THR A 5 -34.77 -6.72 54.50
C THR A 5 -33.87 -5.46 54.52
N LEU A 6 -33.12 -5.26 53.43
CA LEU A 6 -32.69 -4.03 52.72
C LEU A 6 -32.60 -2.64 53.41
N LYS A 7 -31.50 -1.92 53.11
CA LYS A 7 -31.52 -0.46 52.95
C LYS A 7 -30.65 -0.01 51.76
N ALA A 8 -31.32 0.58 50.77
CA ALA A 8 -30.73 1.23 49.60
C ALA A 8 -30.38 2.70 49.89
N GLY A 9 -29.33 3.23 49.25
CA GLY A 9 -28.94 4.64 49.32
C GLY A 9 -28.38 5.15 48.00
N ARG A 10 -29.24 5.77 47.17
CA ARG A 10 -28.90 6.53 45.96
C ARG A 10 -28.21 7.86 46.30
N ARG A 11 -27.26 8.30 45.46
CA ARG A 11 -26.81 9.70 45.31
C ARG A 11 -26.57 10.04 43.82
N PRO A 12 -26.64 11.33 43.42
CA PRO A 12 -27.46 11.75 42.28
C PRO A 12 -26.71 12.21 41.02
N LEU A 13 -27.45 12.20 39.90
CA LEU A 13 -27.14 12.86 38.62
C LEU A 13 -26.95 14.37 38.80
N ARG A 14 -25.90 14.94 38.20
CA ARG A 14 -25.75 16.38 37.98
C ARG A 14 -26.39 16.78 36.65
N MET A 15 -27.31 17.74 36.73
CA MET A 15 -28.01 18.40 35.64
C MET A 15 -27.55 19.87 35.64
N ARG A 16 -27.10 20.40 34.50
CA ARG A 16 -26.96 21.84 34.21
C ARG A 16 -27.22 22.02 32.70
N SER A 17 -28.43 22.39 32.31
CA SER A 17 -28.97 23.76 32.18
C SER A 17 -28.73 24.33 30.78
N VAL A 18 -29.79 24.27 29.99
CA VAL A 18 -30.01 24.96 28.71
C VAL A 18 -30.42 26.40 29.02
N ALA A 19 -29.82 27.37 28.35
CA ALA A 19 -30.33 28.74 28.28
C ALA A 19 -30.54 29.09 26.80
N ALA A 20 -31.80 29.37 26.46
CA ALA A 20 -32.23 29.91 25.18
C ALA A 20 -32.62 31.38 25.39
N LEU A 21 -32.21 32.25 24.47
CA LEU A 21 -32.83 33.53 24.20
C LEU A 21 -32.66 33.80 22.70
N GLY A 22 -33.78 33.94 22.00
CA GLY A 22 -33.85 34.27 20.58
C GLY A 22 -34.48 35.64 20.34
N ALA A 23 -34.21 36.20 19.16
CA ALA A 23 -35.11 36.97 18.29
C ALA A 23 -34.27 37.50 17.10
N LEU A 24 -34.40 36.93 15.90
CA LEU A 24 -35.31 37.29 14.80
C LEU A 24 -34.90 38.56 14.02
N LEU A 25 -34.39 38.37 12.80
CA LEU A 25 -34.59 39.28 11.67
C LEU A 25 -34.59 38.47 10.36
N MET A 26 -35.77 38.42 9.74
CA MET A 26 -36.04 37.85 8.43
C MET A 26 -35.68 38.87 7.34
N ALA A 27 -34.97 38.43 6.31
CA ALA A 27 -35.01 39.00 4.98
C ALA A 27 -34.86 37.86 3.95
N ALA A 28 -35.78 37.79 3.00
CA ALA A 28 -35.89 36.73 2.00
C ALA A 28 -35.45 37.23 0.61
N ALA A 29 -34.66 36.37 -0.08
CA ALA A 29 -34.53 36.16 -1.54
C ALA A 29 -33.95 37.29 -2.43
N PRO A 30 -33.27 36.98 -3.58
CA PRO A 30 -33.41 35.77 -4.39
C PRO A 30 -32.11 35.04 -4.79
N ALA A 31 -32.32 33.87 -5.36
CA ALA A 31 -31.34 33.02 -6.03
C ALA A 31 -30.67 33.72 -7.21
N ALA A 32 -29.36 33.52 -7.34
CA ALA A 32 -28.63 33.64 -8.60
C ALA A 32 -27.59 32.52 -8.65
N ALA A 33 -27.84 31.57 -9.55
CA ALA A 33 -26.86 30.60 -9.99
C ALA A 33 -25.73 31.34 -10.74
N GLN A 34 -24.49 31.10 -10.35
CA GLN A 34 -23.33 31.34 -11.21
C GLN A 34 -22.36 30.18 -11.01
N GLY A 35 -22.30 29.31 -12.01
CA GLY A 35 -21.20 28.38 -12.21
C GLY A 35 -19.96 29.13 -12.69
N GLY A 36 -18.80 28.71 -12.20
CA GLY A 36 -17.48 29.15 -12.65
C GLY A 36 -16.44 28.09 -12.24
N PRO A 37 -15.51 27.70 -13.12
CA PRO A 37 -14.81 26.42 -13.03
C PRO A 37 -13.48 26.52 -12.27
N GLY A 38 -12.98 25.37 -11.81
CA GLY A 38 -11.57 25.21 -11.46
C GLY A 38 -11.28 25.14 -9.96
N GLN A 39 -11.68 24.04 -9.32
CA GLN A 39 -10.90 23.50 -8.20
C GLN A 39 -10.66 22.03 -8.48
N GLY A 40 -9.41 21.70 -8.83
CA GLY A 40 -8.90 20.33 -8.83
C GLY A 40 -8.88 19.82 -7.39
N GLY A 41 -10.04 19.40 -6.90
CA GLY A 41 -10.13 18.60 -5.69
C GLY A 41 -9.65 17.20 -6.02
N LEU A 42 -8.51 16.81 -5.44
CA LEU A 42 -8.18 15.40 -5.30
C LEU A 42 -9.39 14.71 -4.68
N SER A 43 -9.89 13.68 -5.35
CA SER A 43 -11.00 12.86 -4.85
C SER A 43 -10.65 12.37 -3.44
N PRO A 44 -11.60 12.37 -2.48
CA PRO A 44 -11.33 11.99 -1.08
C PRO A 44 -10.81 10.56 -0.89
N ASP A 45 -10.80 9.75 -1.96
CA ASP A 45 -10.43 8.35 -1.97
C ASP A 45 -9.00 8.08 -2.48
N THR A 46 -8.22 9.09 -2.85
CA THR A 46 -6.80 8.89 -3.17
C THR A 46 -6.06 8.63 -1.86
N PRO A 47 -5.35 7.49 -1.70
CA PRO A 47 -4.49 7.31 -0.53
C PRO A 47 -3.51 8.48 -0.48
N VAL A 48 -3.53 9.24 0.63
CA VAL A 48 -2.61 10.35 0.84
C VAL A 48 -1.19 9.80 0.87
N LEU A 49 -0.47 9.91 -0.24
CA LEU A 49 0.98 9.83 -0.25
C LEU A 49 1.53 11.12 0.34
N ALA A 50 2.45 11.00 1.30
CA ALA A 50 3.18 12.13 1.84
C ALA A 50 4.04 12.77 0.72
N PRO A 51 4.23 14.10 0.72
CA PRO A 51 5.08 14.75 -0.26
C PRO A 51 6.55 14.36 -0.05
N GLU A 52 7.21 13.91 -1.12
CA GLU A 52 8.66 13.73 -1.17
C GLU A 52 9.37 15.11 -1.12
N PRO A 53 10.53 15.23 -0.47
CA PRO A 53 11.33 16.45 -0.53
C PRO A 53 11.88 16.67 -1.94
N ALA A 54 11.67 17.88 -2.47
CA ALA A 54 12.18 18.29 -3.77
C ALA A 54 13.72 18.25 -3.83
N GLY A 55 14.27 17.28 -4.56
CA GLY A 55 15.67 17.26 -4.99
C GLY A 55 15.85 18.05 -6.29
N PRO A 56 17.04 18.66 -6.53
CA PRO A 56 17.24 19.52 -7.69
C PRO A 56 17.29 18.71 -8.99
N HIS A 57 16.56 19.21 -9.99
CA HIS A 57 16.57 18.73 -11.36
C HIS A 57 18.00 18.59 -11.91
N SER A 58 18.33 17.39 -12.42
CA SER A 58 19.47 17.20 -13.32
C SER A 58 18.96 16.93 -14.73
N GLY A 59 19.53 17.68 -15.67
CA GLY A 59 19.06 17.84 -17.03
C GLY A 59 19.15 16.60 -17.90
N MET A 60 18.50 16.73 -19.05
CA MET A 60 18.48 15.82 -20.17
C MET A 60 19.91 15.48 -20.62
N VAL A 61 20.42 14.31 -20.24
CA VAL A 61 21.67 13.76 -20.78
C VAL A 61 21.31 12.98 -22.04
N ALA A 62 21.74 13.48 -23.19
CA ALA A 62 21.63 12.78 -24.47
C ALA A 62 22.39 11.45 -24.41
N SER A 63 21.75 10.36 -24.82
CA SER A 63 22.39 9.06 -24.98
C SER A 63 23.48 9.13 -26.06
N PRO A 64 24.72 8.66 -25.83
CA PRO A 64 25.72 8.62 -26.87
C PRO A 64 25.36 7.54 -27.90
N GLN A 65 25.12 7.97 -29.14
CA GLN A 65 25.00 7.06 -30.28
C GLN A 65 26.37 6.42 -30.57
N PRO A 66 26.49 5.09 -30.66
CA PRO A 66 27.74 4.44 -31.06
C PRO A 66 28.05 4.76 -32.53
N LYS A 67 29.24 5.33 -32.79
CA LYS A 67 29.69 5.79 -34.12
C LYS A 67 30.16 4.67 -35.06
N THR A 68 29.82 3.41 -34.79
CA THR A 68 30.27 2.29 -35.62
C THR A 68 29.09 1.38 -35.98
N PRO A 69 28.80 1.14 -37.26
CA PRO A 69 27.78 0.20 -37.68
C PRO A 69 28.08 -1.20 -37.14
N LEU A 70 27.07 -1.86 -36.56
CA LEU A 70 27.18 -3.26 -36.16
C LEU A 70 27.41 -4.14 -37.41
N PRO A 71 28.31 -5.12 -37.35
CA PRO A 71 28.53 -6.04 -38.47
C PRO A 71 27.30 -6.94 -38.70
N PRO A 72 27.08 -7.45 -39.92
CA PRO A 72 26.01 -8.40 -40.21
C PRO A 72 26.15 -9.67 -39.37
N ARG A 73 25.01 -10.25 -38.95
CA ARG A 73 24.92 -11.40 -38.04
C ARG A 73 25.56 -12.70 -38.53
N ASP A 74 26.01 -12.76 -39.79
CA ASP A 74 26.43 -14.00 -40.45
C ASP A 74 27.94 -14.06 -40.79
N ALA A 75 28.78 -13.20 -40.20
CA ALA A 75 30.22 -13.30 -40.40
C ALA A 75 30.81 -14.52 -39.65
N PRO A 76 31.53 -15.43 -40.33
CA PRO A 76 32.26 -16.51 -39.67
C PRO A 76 33.33 -15.93 -38.76
N ARG A 77 33.37 -16.37 -37.50
CA ARG A 77 34.36 -15.94 -36.52
C ARG A 77 35.60 -16.81 -36.66
N ASP A 78 36.74 -16.22 -37.04
CA ASP A 78 38.02 -16.93 -37.06
C ASP A 78 38.41 -17.42 -35.64
N PRO A 79 39.00 -18.61 -35.49
CA PRO A 79 39.45 -19.11 -34.19
C PRO A 79 40.66 -18.31 -33.70
N GLN A 80 40.58 -17.83 -32.46
CA GLN A 80 41.68 -17.14 -31.78
C GLN A 80 42.80 -18.15 -31.43
N PRO A 81 44.09 -17.92 -31.77
CA PRO A 81 45.15 -18.86 -31.43
C PRO A 81 45.45 -18.81 -29.93
N GLY A 82 45.36 -19.95 -29.25
CA GLY A 82 45.88 -20.10 -27.87
C GLY A 82 45.01 -20.82 -26.84
N GLN A 83 43.87 -21.42 -27.21
CA GLN A 83 43.07 -22.21 -26.25
C GLN A 83 43.28 -23.71 -26.47
N SER A 84 44.25 -24.28 -25.77
CA SER A 84 44.39 -25.73 -25.63
C SER A 84 43.23 -26.28 -24.80
N ALA A 85 42.44 -27.19 -25.38
CA ALA A 85 41.34 -27.86 -24.71
C ALA A 85 41.88 -28.84 -23.65
N GLY A 86 41.60 -28.57 -22.38
CA GLY A 86 41.76 -29.55 -21.30
C GLY A 86 40.58 -30.53 -21.29
N ASP A 87 40.88 -31.82 -21.17
CA ASP A 87 39.91 -32.91 -20.97
C ASP A 87 39.28 -32.81 -19.57
N GLY A 88 38.23 -32.00 -19.45
CA GLY A 88 37.27 -32.07 -18.35
C GLY A 88 36.01 -32.85 -18.78
N PRO A 89 35.23 -33.44 -17.84
CA PRO A 89 34.00 -34.14 -18.19
C PRO A 89 33.01 -33.19 -18.87
N ARG A 90 32.84 -33.35 -20.19
CA ARG A 90 31.83 -32.60 -20.96
C ARG A 90 30.46 -33.15 -20.60
N THR A 91 29.80 -32.52 -19.64
CA THR A 91 28.37 -32.74 -19.43
C THR A 91 27.63 -32.16 -20.63
N PRO A 92 26.85 -32.93 -21.40
CA PRO A 92 26.11 -32.39 -22.53
C PRO A 92 25.10 -31.35 -22.04
N LEU A 93 25.10 -30.16 -22.63
CA LEU A 93 23.98 -29.23 -22.48
C LEU A 93 22.73 -29.91 -23.05
N PRO A 94 21.59 -29.91 -22.33
CA PRO A 94 20.38 -30.55 -22.83
C PRO A 94 19.89 -29.85 -24.11
N SER A 95 19.47 -30.66 -25.09
CA SER A 95 18.89 -30.19 -26.34
C SER A 95 17.70 -29.25 -26.09
N ARG A 96 17.53 -28.24 -26.95
CA ARG A 96 16.39 -27.28 -26.91
C ARG A 96 15.01 -27.96 -26.96
N ASP A 97 14.96 -29.20 -27.44
CA ASP A 97 13.75 -30.00 -27.58
C ASP A 97 13.48 -30.93 -26.38
N ALA A 98 14.30 -30.86 -25.31
CA ALA A 98 14.02 -31.59 -24.09
C ALA A 98 12.79 -30.98 -23.40
N PRO A 99 11.74 -31.77 -23.07
CA PRO A 99 10.60 -31.26 -22.32
C PRO A 99 11.10 -30.71 -20.99
N ARG A 100 10.91 -29.40 -20.79
CA ARG A 100 11.28 -28.74 -19.54
C ARG A 100 10.47 -29.38 -18.43
N ALA A 101 11.15 -30.06 -17.50
CA ALA A 101 10.52 -30.58 -16.31
C ALA A 101 9.71 -29.47 -15.63
N ALA A 102 8.44 -29.73 -15.32
CA ALA A 102 7.59 -28.79 -14.63
C ALA A 102 8.26 -28.42 -13.29
N GLN A 103 8.52 -27.14 -13.07
CA GLN A 103 8.99 -26.67 -11.77
C GLN A 103 7.87 -26.90 -10.75
N PRO A 104 8.12 -27.66 -9.66
CA PRO A 104 7.20 -27.72 -8.55
C PRO A 104 6.99 -26.29 -8.02
N GLY A 105 5.76 -25.77 -8.11
CA GLY A 105 5.44 -24.38 -7.76
C GLY A 105 4.88 -23.53 -8.91
N ALA A 106 4.87 -24.01 -10.15
CA ALA A 106 4.21 -23.34 -11.27
C ALA A 106 2.68 -23.56 -11.28
N GLN A 107 2.03 -23.50 -10.11
CA GLN A 107 0.61 -23.14 -10.09
C GLN A 107 0.59 -21.63 -10.30
N ARG A 108 0.25 -21.18 -11.52
CA ARG A 108 -0.15 -19.78 -11.70
C ARG A 108 -1.29 -19.55 -10.71
N ALA A 109 -1.02 -18.79 -9.65
CA ALA A 109 -2.05 -18.28 -8.78
C ALA A 109 -3.17 -17.75 -9.68
N ALA A 110 -4.41 -18.14 -9.41
CA ALA A 110 -5.56 -17.68 -10.18
C ALA A 110 -5.44 -16.16 -10.35
N HIS A 111 -5.44 -15.70 -11.59
CA HIS A 111 -5.26 -14.29 -11.90
C HIS A 111 -6.48 -13.53 -11.38
N ASP A 112 -6.36 -12.95 -10.19
CA ASP A 112 -7.37 -12.07 -9.60
C ASP A 112 -7.44 -10.79 -10.46
N PRO A 113 -8.52 -10.59 -11.25
CA PRO A 113 -8.60 -9.43 -12.14
C PRO A 113 -8.73 -8.12 -11.34
N ASP A 114 -9.02 -8.19 -10.04
CA ASP A 114 -9.11 -7.04 -9.15
C ASP A 114 -7.76 -6.70 -8.52
N TRP A 115 -6.72 -7.50 -8.72
CA TRP A 115 -5.37 -7.25 -8.20
C TRP A 115 -4.45 -6.73 -9.31
N PRO A 116 -4.15 -5.41 -9.36
CA PRO A 116 -3.42 -4.78 -10.45
C PRO A 116 -1.89 -4.82 -10.27
N CYS A 117 -1.40 -5.29 -9.12
CA CYS A 117 0.03 -5.27 -8.81
C CYS A 117 0.77 -6.46 -9.41
N GLN A 118 2.04 -6.27 -9.77
CA GLN A 118 2.88 -7.33 -10.33
C GLN A 118 3.14 -8.47 -9.32
N GLN A 119 3.25 -8.13 -8.04
CA GLN A 119 3.41 -9.12 -6.96
C GLN A 119 2.14 -9.93 -6.78
N VAL A 120 2.26 -11.24 -6.52
CA VAL A 120 1.11 -12.08 -6.22
C VAL A 120 0.44 -11.58 -4.94
N LYS A 121 -0.89 -11.56 -4.95
CA LYS A 121 -1.69 -11.18 -3.78
C LYS A 121 -1.50 -12.20 -2.66
N VAL A 122 -0.93 -11.76 -1.54
CA VAL A 122 -0.83 -12.53 -0.29
C VAL A 122 -1.67 -11.80 0.77
N PRO A 123 -2.90 -12.26 1.08
CA PRO A 123 -3.84 -11.51 1.90
C PRO A 123 -3.34 -11.22 3.31
N GLU A 124 -2.76 -12.22 3.96
CA GLU A 124 -2.33 -12.16 5.36
C GLU A 124 -0.84 -12.47 5.47
N LEU A 125 -0.13 -11.71 6.30
CA LEU A 125 1.28 -11.99 6.59
C LEU A 125 1.41 -13.19 7.53
N SER A 126 2.54 -13.89 7.42
CA SER A 126 2.96 -14.88 8.40
C SER A 126 4.10 -14.30 9.23
N TYR A 127 3.96 -14.33 10.56
CA TYR A 127 5.02 -13.88 11.47
C TYR A 127 6.18 -14.87 11.56
N GLY A 128 6.06 -16.10 11.04
CA GLY A 128 7.06 -17.17 11.22
C GLY A 128 8.45 -16.84 10.64
N GLN A 129 8.53 -15.92 9.67
CA GLN A 129 9.80 -15.43 9.12
C GLN A 129 10.31 -14.17 9.85
N MET A 130 9.46 -13.52 10.64
CA MET A 130 9.73 -12.24 11.32
C MET A 130 10.08 -12.44 12.79
N TRP A 131 9.64 -13.55 13.39
CA TRP A 131 9.78 -13.82 14.82
C TRP A 131 10.42 -15.17 15.09
N GLY A 132 11.46 -15.14 15.92
CA GLY A 132 12.11 -16.34 16.46
C GLY A 132 12.25 -16.28 17.98
N GLY A 133 11.33 -15.61 18.67
CA GLY A 133 11.28 -15.57 20.14
C GLY A 133 10.27 -16.57 20.73
N PRO A 134 9.78 -16.33 21.96
CA PRO A 134 8.78 -17.17 22.60
C PRO A 134 7.50 -17.34 21.75
N PRO A 135 6.72 -18.41 21.96
CA PRO A 135 5.44 -18.62 21.28
C PRO A 135 4.49 -17.43 21.43
N LEU A 136 3.76 -17.11 20.36
CA LEU A 136 2.92 -15.92 20.28
C LEU A 136 1.41 -16.21 20.43
N ASP A 137 1.00 -17.46 20.55
CA ASP A 137 -0.41 -17.88 20.54
C ASP A 137 -1.28 -17.14 21.57
N ASP A 138 -0.72 -16.85 22.74
CA ASP A 138 -1.40 -16.08 23.79
C ASP A 138 -1.16 -14.58 23.63
N ALA A 139 0.07 -14.19 23.27
CA ALA A 139 0.43 -12.78 23.05
C ALA A 139 -0.44 -12.11 21.97
N LEU A 140 -0.73 -12.82 20.87
CA LEU A 140 -1.60 -12.35 19.78
C LEU A 140 -3.04 -12.12 20.22
N LYS A 141 -3.49 -12.73 21.33
CA LYS A 141 -4.87 -12.60 21.85
C LYS A 141 -5.00 -11.53 22.93
N SER A 142 -3.90 -11.08 23.54
CA SER A 142 -3.96 -10.26 24.75
C SER A 142 -2.93 -9.13 24.83
N TRP A 143 -2.21 -8.82 23.76
CA TRP A 143 -1.25 -7.71 23.74
C TRP A 143 -1.90 -6.35 24.05
N ASP A 144 -3.16 -6.18 23.62
CA ASP A 144 -3.97 -4.98 23.78
C ASP A 144 -4.53 -4.79 25.20
N ALA A 145 -4.49 -5.84 26.03
CA ALA A 145 -4.86 -5.76 27.45
C ALA A 145 -3.80 -5.00 28.28
N ASP A 146 -2.59 -4.87 27.77
CA ASP A 146 -1.47 -4.22 28.44
C ASP A 146 -1.28 -2.79 27.91
N GLN A 147 -1.58 -1.79 28.74
CA GLN A 147 -1.55 -0.38 28.34
C GLN A 147 -0.13 0.10 28.01
N ASP A 148 0.89 -0.42 28.70
CA ASP A 148 2.28 -0.06 28.43
C ASP A 148 2.72 -0.61 27.07
N VAL A 149 2.29 -1.84 26.73
CA VAL A 149 2.53 -2.42 25.40
C VAL A 149 1.81 -1.62 24.34
N THR A 150 0.51 -1.36 24.51
CA THR A 150 -0.32 -0.67 23.53
C THR A 150 0.23 0.72 23.17
N ALA A 151 0.64 1.50 24.18
CA ALA A 151 1.23 2.82 23.94
C ALA A 151 2.50 2.76 23.07
N ILE A 152 3.36 1.77 23.30
CA ILE A 152 4.58 1.60 22.49
C ILE A 152 4.24 1.05 21.10
N VAL A 153 3.26 0.16 20.98
CA VAL A 153 2.77 -0.33 19.67
C VAL A 153 2.32 0.86 18.81
N ASP A 154 1.46 1.74 19.35
CA ASP A 154 0.95 2.93 18.65
C ASP A 154 2.08 3.81 18.11
N ASP A 155 3.11 4.06 18.94
CA ASP A 155 4.28 4.83 18.54
C ASP A 155 5.11 4.10 17.46
N LEU A 156 5.29 2.79 17.56
CA LEU A 156 6.07 1.99 16.62
C LEU A 156 5.39 1.82 15.25
N VAL A 157 4.06 1.71 15.21
CA VAL A 157 3.33 1.54 13.95
C VAL A 157 3.03 2.87 13.25
N ALA A 158 3.18 3.99 13.96
CA ALA A 158 3.04 5.31 13.36
C ALA A 158 4.06 5.52 12.23
N ARG A 159 3.58 5.86 11.02
CA ARG A 159 4.41 6.06 9.82
C ARG A 159 5.50 7.12 9.98
N ARG A 160 5.27 8.10 10.87
CA ARG A 160 6.23 9.18 11.17
C ARG A 160 7.44 8.72 11.97
N THR A 161 7.32 7.60 12.69
CA THR A 161 8.36 7.08 13.57
C THR A 161 9.44 6.42 12.74
N LYS A 162 10.63 7.02 12.73
CA LYS A 162 11.78 6.50 11.99
C LYS A 162 12.38 5.29 12.70
N MET A 163 13.10 4.44 11.97
CA MET A 163 13.65 3.22 12.56
C MET A 163 14.64 3.51 13.71
N ASP A 164 15.44 4.58 13.64
CA ASP A 164 16.35 4.94 14.73
C ASP A 164 15.60 5.36 16.01
N GLU A 165 14.44 6.00 15.87
CA GLU A 165 13.57 6.33 17.01
C GLU A 165 12.90 5.07 17.56
N ALA A 166 12.43 4.19 16.69
CA ALA A 166 11.86 2.90 17.07
C ALA A 166 12.83 2.06 17.91
N LYS A 167 14.12 2.01 17.52
CA LYS A 167 15.18 1.33 18.29
C LYS A 167 15.29 1.85 19.72
N VAL A 168 15.29 3.17 19.89
CA VAL A 168 15.37 3.80 21.21
C VAL A 168 14.13 3.48 22.06
N LEU A 169 12.94 3.47 21.46
CA LEU A 169 11.70 3.11 22.15
C LEU A 169 11.72 1.64 22.61
N ILE A 170 12.10 0.72 21.71
CA ILE A 170 12.19 -0.71 21.99
C ILE A 170 13.23 -0.99 23.08
N GLU A 171 14.41 -0.40 23.00
CA GLU A 171 15.47 -0.56 24.01
C GLU A 171 15.00 -0.07 25.39
N ARG A 172 14.34 1.10 25.44
CA ARG A 172 13.81 1.65 26.69
C ARG A 172 12.76 0.73 27.30
N PHE A 173 11.83 0.24 26.46
CA PHE A 173 10.79 -0.68 26.87
C PHE A 173 11.37 -2.02 27.37
N ALA A 174 12.35 -2.58 26.67
CA ALA A 174 13.05 -3.80 27.08
C ALA A 174 13.72 -3.65 28.44
N ARG A 175 14.37 -2.49 28.69
CA ARG A 175 15.02 -2.18 29.97
C ARG A 175 14.00 -2.02 31.12
N SER A 176 12.86 -1.38 30.87
CA SER A 176 11.84 -1.18 31.91
C SER A 176 11.08 -2.46 32.26
N ALA A 177 11.06 -3.46 31.37
CA ALA A 177 10.36 -4.72 31.58
C ALA A 177 11.02 -5.67 32.60
N GLY A 178 12.29 -5.46 32.95
CA GLY A 178 13.00 -6.22 33.99
C GLY A 178 12.95 -7.74 33.76
N ASP A 179 12.52 -8.49 34.77
CA ASP A 179 12.44 -9.96 34.73
C ASP A 179 11.38 -10.48 33.75
N LYS A 180 10.39 -9.66 33.39
CA LYS A 180 9.33 -10.00 32.42
C LYS A 180 9.67 -9.60 30.99
N ARG A 181 10.93 -9.27 30.71
CA ARG A 181 11.38 -8.73 29.42
C ARG A 181 10.95 -9.57 28.22
N ASP A 182 11.20 -10.88 28.22
CA ASP A 182 10.89 -11.72 27.05
C ASP A 182 9.37 -11.84 26.82
N GLU A 183 8.59 -11.93 27.90
CA GLU A 183 7.11 -11.91 27.85
C GLU A 183 6.59 -10.58 27.27
N LYS A 184 7.09 -9.45 27.79
CA LYS A 184 6.71 -8.11 27.34
C LYS A 184 7.13 -7.84 25.89
N LEU A 185 8.31 -8.31 25.47
CA LEU A 185 8.77 -8.18 24.08
C LEU A 185 7.97 -9.06 23.11
N ALA A 186 7.52 -10.24 23.54
CA ALA A 186 6.60 -11.07 22.76
C ALA A 186 5.24 -10.38 22.58
N LEU A 187 4.68 -9.77 23.64
CA LEU A 187 3.46 -8.95 23.54
C LEU A 187 3.66 -7.76 22.61
N LEU A 188 4.80 -7.07 22.71
CA LEU A 188 5.12 -5.94 21.85
C LEU A 188 5.20 -6.34 20.37
N PHE A 189 5.89 -7.45 20.05
CA PHE A 189 5.93 -7.96 18.70
C PHE A 189 4.52 -8.34 18.19
N ALA A 190 3.75 -9.06 19.02
CA ALA A 190 2.40 -9.47 18.67
C ALA A 190 1.51 -8.27 18.32
N GLY A 191 1.59 -7.18 19.09
CA GLY A 191 0.85 -5.95 18.82
C GLY A 191 1.30 -5.24 17.55
N VAL A 192 2.61 -5.03 17.37
CA VAL A 192 3.16 -4.41 16.15
C VAL A 192 2.77 -5.21 14.90
N PHE A 193 2.91 -6.53 14.95
CA PHE A 193 2.57 -7.41 13.84
C PHE A 193 1.06 -7.33 13.53
N THR A 194 0.20 -7.39 14.55
CA THR A 194 -1.26 -7.32 14.38
C THR A 194 -1.68 -6.01 13.72
N GLU A 195 -1.18 -4.88 14.22
CA GLU A 195 -1.51 -3.55 13.71
C GLU A 195 -0.99 -3.33 12.28
N ILE A 196 0.28 -3.67 11.99
CA ILE A 196 0.83 -3.49 10.65
C ILE A 196 0.14 -4.42 9.64
N ASN A 197 -0.12 -5.67 10.02
CA ASN A 197 -0.85 -6.61 9.16
C ASN A 197 -2.28 -6.11 8.88
N GLY A 198 -2.97 -5.57 9.88
CA GLY A 198 -4.28 -4.94 9.71
C GLY A 198 -4.24 -3.74 8.74
N GLN A 199 -3.27 -2.84 8.90
CA GLN A 199 -3.06 -1.70 7.98
C GLN A 199 -2.77 -2.18 6.55
N ARG A 200 -1.95 -3.23 6.40
CA ARG A 200 -1.64 -3.82 5.11
C ARG A 200 -2.89 -4.38 4.44
N SER A 201 -3.71 -5.16 5.16
CA SER A 201 -4.98 -5.69 4.64
C SER A 201 -5.93 -4.57 4.21
N GLN A 202 -6.00 -3.45 4.96
CA GLN A 202 -6.79 -2.28 4.56
C GLN A 202 -6.30 -1.64 3.25
N ILE A 203 -4.98 -1.50 3.08
CA ILE A 203 -4.39 -0.98 1.84
C ILE A 203 -4.68 -1.92 0.68
N MET A 204 -4.47 -3.23 0.84
CA MET A 204 -4.74 -4.23 -0.19
C MET A 204 -6.20 -4.18 -0.67
N ASN A 205 -7.15 -4.08 0.27
CA ASN A 205 -8.57 -3.90 -0.07
C ASN A 205 -8.82 -2.58 -0.83
N GLY A 206 -8.06 -1.53 -0.52
CA GLY A 206 -8.06 -0.26 -1.25
C GLY A 206 -7.57 -0.39 -2.69
N ILE A 207 -6.48 -1.14 -2.89
CA ILE A 207 -5.90 -1.44 -4.21
C ILE A 207 -6.94 -2.15 -5.11
N GLU A 208 -7.69 -3.09 -4.56
CA GLU A 208 -8.73 -3.79 -5.31
C GLU A 208 -9.88 -2.88 -5.73
N ARG A 209 -10.35 -2.03 -4.80
CA ARG A 209 -11.37 -1.00 -5.11
C ARG A 209 -10.86 -0.06 -6.20
N TYR A 210 -9.59 0.34 -6.10
CA TYR A 210 -8.92 1.17 -7.09
C TYR A 210 -8.90 0.48 -8.47
N SER A 211 -8.51 -0.80 -8.54
CA SER A 211 -8.51 -1.59 -9.80
C SER A 211 -9.90 -1.70 -10.43
N ARG A 212 -10.95 -1.95 -9.63
CA ARG A 212 -12.34 -1.95 -10.13
C ARG A 212 -12.72 -0.59 -10.72
N LYS A 213 -12.40 0.52 -10.02
CA LYS A 213 -12.66 1.88 -10.50
C LYS A 213 -11.87 2.20 -11.77
N GLN A 214 -10.62 1.75 -11.89
CA GLN A 214 -9.79 1.93 -13.10
C GLN A 214 -10.39 1.22 -14.31
N ARG A 215 -10.84 -0.02 -14.16
CA ARG A 215 -11.52 -0.75 -15.25
C ARG A 215 -12.83 -0.09 -15.65
N ALA A 216 -13.64 0.34 -14.68
CA ALA A 216 -14.89 1.06 -14.97
C ALA A 216 -14.64 2.38 -15.73
N LEU A 217 -13.60 3.13 -15.35
CA LEU A 217 -13.20 4.34 -16.07
C LEU A 217 -12.68 4.02 -17.48
N SER A 218 -11.90 2.96 -17.65
CA SER A 218 -11.42 2.52 -18.97
C SER A 218 -12.56 2.16 -19.92
N GLU A 219 -13.56 1.39 -19.44
CA GLU A 219 -14.74 1.07 -20.25
C GLU A 219 -15.59 2.30 -20.58
N LYS A 220 -15.68 3.26 -19.65
CA LYS A 220 -16.34 4.55 -19.90
C LYS A 220 -15.62 5.34 -21.00
N ILE A 221 -14.30 5.53 -20.90
CA ILE A 221 -13.48 6.21 -21.91
C ILE A 221 -13.64 5.55 -23.28
N LYS A 222 -13.63 4.22 -23.32
CA LYS A 222 -13.84 3.46 -24.56
C LYS A 222 -15.21 3.72 -25.16
N ALA A 223 -16.27 3.69 -24.36
CA ALA A 223 -17.62 3.97 -24.84
C ALA A 223 -17.79 5.41 -25.34
N GLU A 224 -17.24 6.39 -24.61
CA GLU A 224 -17.27 7.80 -24.98
C GLU A 224 -16.43 8.10 -26.23
N SER A 225 -15.25 7.48 -26.35
CA SER A 225 -14.39 7.59 -27.53
C SER A 225 -15.10 7.09 -28.79
N LEU A 226 -15.82 5.95 -28.70
CA LEU A 226 -16.61 5.44 -29.84
C LEU A 226 -17.77 6.37 -30.19
N LYS A 227 -18.45 6.94 -29.19
CA LYS A 227 -19.56 7.87 -29.40
C LYS A 227 -19.08 9.16 -30.11
N VAL A 228 -18.02 9.77 -29.57
CA VAL A 228 -17.41 10.98 -30.16
C VAL A 228 -16.92 10.70 -31.58
N ALA A 229 -16.29 9.55 -31.83
CA ALA A 229 -15.84 9.17 -33.16
C ALA A 229 -17.00 9.00 -34.18
N GLU A 230 -18.17 8.52 -33.74
CA GLU A 230 -19.36 8.43 -34.59
C GLU A 230 -19.92 9.82 -34.93
N GLU A 231 -20.07 10.68 -33.92
CA GLU A 231 -20.61 12.04 -34.09
C GLU A 231 -19.69 12.92 -34.95
N GLN A 232 -18.36 12.70 -34.87
CA GLN A 232 -17.38 13.42 -35.68
C GLN A 232 -17.43 13.08 -37.18
N LYS A 233 -18.14 12.04 -37.60
CA LYS A 233 -18.33 11.75 -39.05
C LYS A 233 -19.15 12.84 -39.75
N ASP A 234 -20.01 13.55 -39.03
CA ASP A 234 -20.73 14.70 -39.53
C ASP A 234 -20.02 16.01 -39.13
N MET A 235 -19.39 16.67 -40.10
CA MET A 235 -18.73 17.96 -39.95
C MET A 235 -19.62 19.03 -39.30
N ALA A 236 -20.93 19.01 -39.52
CA ALA A 236 -21.86 19.98 -38.95
C ALA A 236 -22.11 19.74 -37.45
N ALA A 237 -21.96 18.51 -36.97
CA ALA A 237 -22.18 18.12 -35.58
C ALA A 237 -20.96 18.42 -34.67
N GLN A 238 -19.75 18.50 -35.25
CA GLN A 238 -18.48 18.64 -34.52
C GLN A 238 -18.38 19.88 -33.63
N ASN A 239 -19.00 21.00 -34.02
CA ASN A 239 -18.84 22.29 -33.34
C ASN A 239 -20.05 22.68 -32.47
N THR A 240 -20.95 21.73 -32.20
CA THR A 240 -22.05 21.97 -31.29
C THR A 240 -21.53 22.09 -29.84
N PRO A 241 -22.17 22.88 -28.96
CA PRO A 241 -21.77 22.96 -27.56
C PRO A 241 -21.74 21.59 -26.87
N GLU A 242 -22.66 20.68 -27.25
CA GLU A 242 -22.70 19.32 -26.72
C GLU A 242 -21.48 18.50 -27.14
N ALA A 243 -21.12 18.50 -28.43
CA ALA A 243 -19.94 17.79 -28.93
C ALA A 243 -18.64 18.26 -28.25
N LEU A 244 -18.49 19.57 -28.07
CA LEU A 244 -17.33 20.14 -27.36
C LEU A 244 -17.28 19.70 -25.89
N GLN A 245 -18.43 19.64 -25.21
CA GLN A 245 -18.50 19.19 -23.82
C GLN A 245 -18.17 17.68 -23.69
N GLN A 246 -18.65 16.86 -24.63
CA GLN A 246 -18.35 15.42 -24.66
C GLN A 246 -16.84 15.19 -24.88
N GLN A 247 -16.23 15.94 -25.80
CA GLN A 247 -14.78 15.88 -26.03
C GLN A 247 -13.99 16.28 -24.79
N GLN A 248 -14.37 17.39 -24.13
CA GLN A 248 -13.74 17.81 -22.87
C GLN A 248 -13.87 16.76 -21.77
N THR A 249 -15.01 16.07 -21.68
CA THR A 249 -15.23 15.00 -20.71
C THR A 249 -14.30 13.82 -20.98
N LEU A 250 -14.23 13.38 -22.24
CA LEU A 250 -13.34 12.30 -22.67
C LEU A 250 -11.86 12.63 -22.39
N ASP A 251 -11.42 13.85 -22.71
CA ASP A 251 -10.05 14.31 -22.46
C ASP A 251 -9.73 14.31 -20.96
N TRP A 252 -10.69 14.76 -20.14
CA TRP A 252 -10.51 14.81 -18.70
C TRP A 252 -10.45 13.41 -18.07
N ASP A 253 -11.35 12.52 -18.46
CA ASP A 253 -11.37 11.13 -18.00
C ASP A 253 -10.11 10.38 -18.43
N THR A 254 -9.66 10.58 -19.68
CA THR A 254 -8.41 9.99 -20.20
C THR A 254 -7.21 10.45 -19.39
N ARG A 255 -7.11 11.77 -19.12
CA ARG A 255 -6.03 12.31 -18.28
C ARG A 255 -6.04 11.70 -16.88
N ILE A 256 -7.21 11.55 -16.26
CA ILE A 256 -7.31 10.92 -14.94
C ILE A 256 -6.92 9.46 -14.98
N TYR A 257 -7.32 8.73 -16.01
CA TYR A 257 -6.93 7.34 -16.19
C TYR A 257 -5.41 7.21 -16.27
N ASP A 258 -4.76 8.03 -17.10
CA ASP A 258 -3.31 8.02 -17.28
C ASP A 258 -2.55 8.43 -16.01
N GLU A 259 -2.96 9.53 -15.35
CA GLU A 259 -2.37 9.98 -14.08
C GLU A 259 -2.46 8.87 -13.01
N ARG A 260 -3.61 8.20 -12.93
CA ARG A 260 -3.81 7.10 -11.98
C ARG A 260 -2.94 5.90 -12.36
N ALA A 261 -2.92 5.48 -13.62
CA ALA A 261 -2.10 4.38 -14.09
C ALA A 261 -0.60 4.59 -13.76
N GLN A 262 -0.10 5.82 -13.87
CA GLN A 262 1.27 6.17 -13.48
C GLN A 262 1.52 6.05 -11.97
N GLN A 263 0.51 6.36 -11.14
CA GLN A 263 0.59 6.25 -9.67
C GLN A 263 0.50 4.82 -9.15
N LEU A 264 0.08 3.85 -9.98
CA LEU A 264 -0.15 2.47 -9.56
C LEU A 264 1.11 1.83 -8.94
N THR A 265 2.30 2.18 -9.43
CA THR A 265 3.58 1.69 -8.88
C THR A 265 3.70 1.97 -7.37
N TYR A 266 3.53 3.22 -6.96
CA TYR A 266 3.64 3.62 -5.54
C TYR A 266 2.55 3.00 -4.67
N VAL A 267 1.35 2.86 -5.24
CA VAL A 267 0.23 2.19 -4.58
C VAL A 267 0.57 0.72 -4.32
N CYS A 268 1.18 0.04 -5.28
CA CYS A 268 1.60 -1.36 -5.18
C CYS A 268 2.84 -1.60 -4.30
N GLU A 269 3.68 -0.58 -4.09
CA GLU A 269 4.82 -0.65 -3.16
C GLU A 269 4.38 -0.53 -1.69
N SER A 270 3.25 0.14 -1.43
CA SER A 270 2.80 0.43 -0.06
C SER A 270 2.66 -0.82 0.85
N PRO A 271 2.07 -1.95 0.41
CA PRO A 271 2.05 -3.18 1.20
C PRO A 271 3.43 -3.76 1.52
N MET A 272 4.39 -3.63 0.59
CA MET A 272 5.75 -4.14 0.77
C MET A 272 6.53 -3.31 1.80
N LEU A 273 6.36 -1.99 1.78
CA LEU A 273 7.00 -1.10 2.77
C LEU A 273 6.51 -1.38 4.21
N LEU A 274 5.22 -1.72 4.37
CA LEU A 274 4.67 -2.14 5.66
C LEU A 274 5.25 -3.49 6.11
N GLU A 275 5.36 -4.45 5.21
CA GLU A 275 5.96 -5.76 5.51
C GLU A 275 7.44 -5.64 5.92
N GLN A 276 8.22 -4.84 5.18
CA GLN A 276 9.61 -4.54 5.53
C GLN A 276 9.69 -3.89 6.91
N ARG A 277 8.82 -2.91 7.21
CA ARG A 277 8.77 -2.27 8.52
C ARG A 277 8.46 -3.26 9.64
N ALA A 278 7.50 -4.16 9.45
CA ALA A 278 7.19 -5.21 10.43
C ALA A 278 8.40 -6.12 10.68
N PHE A 279 9.11 -6.50 9.61
CA PHE A 279 10.33 -7.29 9.71
C PHE A 279 11.43 -6.55 10.49
N ASP A 280 11.72 -5.29 10.13
CA ASP A 280 12.78 -4.50 10.76
C ASP A 280 12.50 -4.27 12.26
N ILE A 281 11.26 -3.93 12.62
CA ILE A 281 10.84 -3.80 14.02
C ILE A 281 10.91 -5.15 14.74
N GLY A 282 10.44 -6.23 14.12
CA GLY A 282 10.49 -7.57 14.70
C GLY A 282 11.91 -8.03 15.01
N ARG A 283 12.84 -7.78 14.07
CA ARG A 283 14.27 -8.07 14.25
C ARG A 283 14.90 -7.26 15.37
N GLU A 284 14.53 -5.98 15.48
CA GLU A 284 14.99 -5.13 16.58
C GLU A 284 14.46 -5.64 17.92
N ILE A 285 13.16 -5.93 18.05
CA ILE A 285 12.58 -6.51 19.27
C ILE A 285 13.30 -7.81 19.65
N GLN A 286 13.53 -8.70 18.68
CA GLN A 286 14.23 -9.96 18.89
C GLN A 286 15.67 -9.78 19.40
N ALA A 287 16.34 -8.69 19.02
CA ALA A 287 17.71 -8.40 19.47
C ALA A 287 17.80 -8.13 20.99
N HIS A 288 16.68 -7.74 21.63
CA HIS A 288 16.62 -7.45 23.07
C HIS A 288 16.17 -8.64 23.93
N LEU A 289 15.82 -9.78 23.31
CA LEU A 289 15.46 -11.01 24.03
C LEU A 289 16.67 -11.56 24.82
N THR A 290 16.41 -12.22 25.94
CA THR A 290 17.46 -12.93 26.67
C THR A 290 17.99 -14.13 25.88
N GLN A 291 19.12 -14.71 26.33
CA GLN A 291 19.60 -15.97 25.76
C GLN A 291 18.57 -17.11 25.88
N ALA A 292 17.72 -17.11 26.91
CA ALA A 292 16.70 -18.13 27.11
C ALA A 292 15.46 -17.90 26.22
N GLY A 293 15.23 -16.67 25.78
CA GLY A 293 14.13 -16.29 24.89
C GLY A 293 14.50 -16.31 23.40
N ARG A 294 15.74 -16.63 23.04
CA ARG A 294 16.22 -16.70 21.65
C ARG A 294 16.22 -18.12 21.08
#